data_AF-A0A937AI15-F1
#
_entry.id   AF-A0A937AI15-F1
#
_cell.length_a   1.000
_cell.length_b   1.000
_cell.length_c   1.000
_cell.angle_alpha   90.00
_cell.angle_beta   90.00
_cell.angle_gamma   90.00
#
_symmetry.space_group_name_H-M   'P 1'
#
loop_
_entity.id
_entity.type
_entity.pdbx_description
1 polymer ?
#
loop_
_entity_poly.entity_id
_entity_poly.type
_entity_poly.pdbx_seq_one_letter_code
_entity_poly.pdbx_strand_id
1 'polypeptide(L)'
;MLSHRRTRTRVGFVSGVALAMVAGVHAYAGEVTLNPAADCTIYYRTFTPALLLSSGSGEAIFAGKTYVHGDYRHRSFIRFDLSSIPCGSRVVGVTLSIAVANAQSAVPETQIALHRALAAWGEGPSSSFGGQGVPSETGDANWYERSHPGVLWTTPGGDFAPVASASTNAPLPPERVVWSSTPALVADVQAWLIQPAVNFGWMLKGDEQTMGSTRRMHSREAALQSDRPTLRVRFIAPGEGCSPADIADDAGVPLVSPSGCSSIPVNTGVNEGDYNAFFAADGFFLQAGIGAGAIGLHCDIADDAGNPLPPFNSGGLGANNGVNEGDFNCFFNSLFLPCE
;
A
#
# COMPACT_ATOMS: atom_id res chain seq x y z
N MET A 1 39.79 -35.30 76.48
CA MET A 1 40.24 -36.05 75.29
C MET A 1 39.14 -35.98 74.24
N LEU A 2 39.52 -35.46 73.07
CA LEU A 2 38.84 -35.38 71.76
C LEU A 2 37.44 -35.97 71.58
N SER A 3 36.53 -35.18 70.99
CA SER A 3 35.68 -35.69 69.89
C SER A 3 35.10 -34.56 69.02
N HIS A 4 35.05 -34.83 67.72
CA HIS A 4 35.00 -33.94 66.55
C HIS A 4 33.76 -33.03 66.38
N ARG A 5 34.03 -31.78 65.97
CA ARG A 5 33.10 -30.92 65.19
C ARG A 5 32.85 -31.56 63.81
N ARG A 6 31.58 -31.74 63.42
CA ARG A 6 31.15 -31.93 62.03
C ARG A 6 30.36 -30.69 61.58
N THR A 7 31.00 -29.85 60.76
CA THR A 7 30.34 -28.80 59.99
C THR A 7 29.70 -29.43 58.75
N ARG A 8 28.38 -29.28 58.58
CA ARG A 8 27.67 -29.58 57.32
C ARG A 8 27.23 -28.26 56.70
N THR A 9 27.95 -27.83 55.67
CA THR A 9 27.55 -26.74 54.78
C THR A 9 26.59 -27.32 53.74
N ARG A 10 25.32 -26.89 53.71
CA ARG A 10 24.40 -27.20 52.62
C ARG A 10 24.41 -26.02 51.64
N VAL A 11 24.91 -26.30 50.44
CA VAL A 11 24.86 -25.41 49.27
C VAL A 11 23.43 -25.36 48.78
N GLY A 12 22.81 -24.17 48.79
CA GLY A 12 21.51 -23.93 48.19
C GLY A 12 21.66 -23.65 46.69
N PHE A 13 21.07 -24.50 45.86
CA PHE A 13 20.95 -24.31 44.42
C PHE A 13 19.90 -23.22 44.17
N VAL A 14 20.30 -22.04 43.69
CA VAL A 14 19.36 -21.03 43.19
C VAL A 14 19.17 -21.30 41.70
N SER A 15 18.01 -21.85 41.35
CA SER A 15 17.59 -22.03 39.97
C SER A 15 17.12 -20.68 39.41
N GLY A 16 17.97 -20.02 38.63
CA GLY A 16 17.61 -18.80 37.91
C GLY A 16 16.73 -19.14 36.71
N VAL A 17 15.45 -18.80 36.78
CA VAL A 17 14.56 -18.80 35.62
C VAL A 17 14.88 -17.56 34.80
N ALA A 18 15.56 -17.73 33.67
CA ALA A 18 15.73 -16.67 32.68
C ALA A 18 14.39 -16.46 31.98
N LEU A 19 13.73 -15.34 32.29
CA LEU A 19 12.52 -14.89 31.60
C LEU A 19 12.95 -14.30 30.24
N ALA A 20 12.81 -15.07 29.16
CA ALA A 20 12.98 -14.56 27.82
C ALA A 20 11.88 -13.54 27.52
N MET A 21 12.23 -12.25 27.50
CA MET A 21 11.39 -11.19 26.97
C MET A 21 11.30 -11.38 25.45
N VAL A 22 10.27 -12.08 25.00
CA VAL A 22 9.87 -12.04 23.58
C VAL A 22 9.40 -10.62 23.31
N ALA A 23 10.26 -9.81 22.69
CA ALA A 23 9.85 -8.54 22.09
C ALA A 23 8.88 -8.86 20.95
N GLY A 24 7.59 -8.94 21.27
CA GLY A 24 6.55 -9.09 20.26
C GLY A 24 6.62 -7.90 19.31
N VAL A 25 6.79 -8.17 18.01
CA VAL A 25 6.60 -7.17 16.96
C VAL A 25 5.14 -6.74 17.03
N HIS A 26 4.88 -5.59 17.65
CA HIS A 26 3.53 -5.02 17.70
C HIS A 26 3.25 -4.37 16.34
N ALA A 27 2.59 -5.12 15.46
CA ALA A 27 2.06 -4.56 14.24
C ALA A 27 0.90 -3.61 14.61
N TYR A 28 1.04 -2.32 14.35
CA TYR A 28 0.01 -1.34 14.70
C TYR A 28 -1.09 -1.35 13.63
N ALA A 29 -2.32 -1.67 14.03
CA ALA A 29 -3.48 -1.55 13.15
C ALA A 29 -3.89 -0.07 13.06
N GLY A 30 -3.80 0.51 11.88
CA GLY A 30 -4.22 1.87 11.56
C GLY A 30 -5.49 1.91 10.71
N GLU A 31 -6.21 3.03 10.80
CA GLU A 31 -7.29 3.36 9.87
C GLU A 31 -7.13 4.82 9.42
N VAL A 32 -7.32 5.06 8.13
CA VAL A 32 -7.42 6.41 7.57
C VAL A 32 -8.71 6.56 6.76
N THR A 33 -9.29 7.76 6.79
CA THR A 33 -10.39 8.16 5.91
C THR A 33 -9.89 9.20 4.93
N LEU A 34 -10.01 8.90 3.64
CA LEU A 34 -9.49 9.71 2.54
C LEU A 34 -10.64 10.35 1.76
N ASN A 35 -10.43 11.60 1.36
CA ASN A 35 -11.28 12.29 0.40
C ASN A 35 -10.78 12.00 -1.03
N PRO A 36 -11.64 12.08 -2.05
CA PRO A 36 -11.20 11.91 -3.44
C PRO A 36 -10.20 12.98 -3.82
N ALA A 37 -9.13 12.57 -4.47
CA ALA A 37 -8.16 13.45 -5.11
C ALA A 37 -8.64 13.93 -6.48
N ALA A 38 -9.48 13.14 -7.16
CA ALA A 38 -10.13 13.50 -8.41
C ALA A 38 -11.39 12.66 -8.62
N ASP A 39 -12.42 13.22 -9.25
CA ASP A 39 -13.55 12.49 -9.79
C ASP A 39 -14.14 13.15 -11.06
N CYS A 40 -14.78 12.36 -11.92
CA CYS A 40 -15.47 12.91 -13.08
C CYS A 40 -16.57 11.96 -13.58
N THR A 41 -17.54 12.51 -14.31
CA THR A 41 -18.53 11.71 -15.06
C THR A 41 -18.29 11.82 -16.56
N ILE A 42 -18.27 10.69 -17.25
CA ILE A 42 -18.31 10.60 -18.70
C ILE A 42 -19.73 10.21 -19.16
N TYR A 43 -20.19 10.85 -20.25
CA TYR A 43 -21.56 10.70 -20.72
C TYR A 43 -21.59 10.13 -22.13
N TYR A 44 -22.24 8.98 -22.30
CA TYR A 44 -22.61 8.47 -23.61
C TYR A 44 -23.98 9.01 -24.01
N ARG A 45 -24.10 9.44 -25.27
CA ARG A 45 -25.38 9.70 -25.91
C ARG A 45 -25.33 9.31 -27.37
N THR A 46 -26.40 8.70 -27.85
CA THR A 46 -26.56 8.41 -29.28
C THR A 46 -27.04 9.67 -29.99
N PHE A 47 -26.10 10.54 -30.38
CA PHE A 47 -26.30 11.68 -31.27
C PHE A 47 -25.36 11.60 -32.47
N THR A 48 -25.74 12.22 -33.58
CA THR A 48 -24.88 12.38 -34.77
C THR A 48 -24.79 13.88 -35.12
N PRO A 49 -23.59 14.51 -35.06
CA PRO A 49 -22.32 13.93 -34.60
C PRO A 49 -22.35 13.56 -33.11
N ALA A 50 -21.45 12.66 -32.71
CA ALA A 50 -21.29 12.28 -31.31
C ALA A 50 -20.87 13.50 -30.47
N LEU A 51 -21.45 13.65 -29.28
CA LEU A 51 -21.10 14.71 -28.36
C LEU A 51 -20.00 14.25 -27.40
N LEU A 52 -18.98 15.08 -27.21
CA LEU A 52 -17.91 14.89 -26.24
C LEU A 52 -18.32 15.54 -24.93
N LEU A 53 -18.95 14.78 -24.04
CA LEU A 53 -19.56 15.30 -22.82
C LEU A 53 -18.82 14.84 -21.56
N SER A 54 -18.57 15.78 -20.65
CA SER A 54 -17.88 15.59 -19.36
C SER A 54 -18.59 16.34 -18.22
N SER A 55 -18.19 16.01 -17.00
CA SER A 55 -18.38 16.80 -15.79
C SER A 55 -17.32 16.38 -14.76
N GLY A 56 -16.21 17.12 -14.68
CA GLY A 56 -15.12 16.92 -13.71
C GLY A 56 -15.10 17.93 -12.55
N SER A 57 -15.90 19.00 -12.61
CA SER A 57 -15.99 20.05 -11.56
C SER A 57 -17.44 20.31 -11.12
N GLY A 58 -18.33 19.34 -11.31
CA GLY A 58 -19.73 19.40 -10.89
C GLY A 58 -19.93 18.76 -9.52
N GLU A 59 -20.94 19.19 -8.74
CA GLU A 59 -21.23 18.68 -7.39
C GLU A 59 -21.74 17.22 -7.33
N ALA A 60 -21.80 16.53 -8.46
CA ALA A 60 -22.34 15.19 -8.56
C ALA A 60 -21.65 14.34 -9.63
N ILE A 61 -21.51 13.06 -9.30
CA ILE A 61 -21.11 12.00 -10.21
C ILE A 61 -22.30 11.09 -10.53
N PHE A 62 -22.30 10.47 -11.72
CA PHE A 62 -23.43 9.66 -12.20
C PHE A 62 -23.00 8.29 -12.73
N ALA A 63 -23.77 7.26 -12.38
CA ALA A 63 -23.57 5.91 -12.91
C ALA A 63 -24.91 5.26 -13.26
N GLY A 64 -24.99 4.63 -14.44
CA GLY A 64 -26.18 3.92 -14.94
C GLY A 64 -26.83 4.59 -16.14
N LYS A 65 -28.06 4.18 -16.48
CA LYS A 65 -28.81 4.66 -17.66
C LYS A 65 -29.97 5.58 -17.30
N THR A 66 -30.09 6.69 -18.03
CA THR A 66 -31.11 7.70 -17.73
C THR A 66 -32.53 7.23 -18.06
N TYR A 67 -33.54 7.96 -17.59
CA TYR A 67 -34.95 7.71 -17.89
C TYR A 67 -35.41 8.31 -19.24
N VAL A 68 -34.49 8.88 -20.03
CA VAL A 68 -34.82 9.48 -21.33
C VAL A 68 -34.84 8.40 -22.42
N HIS A 69 -35.74 8.54 -23.40
CA HIS A 69 -35.72 7.68 -24.59
C HIS A 69 -34.40 7.84 -25.35
N GLY A 70 -33.68 6.73 -25.54
CA GLY A 70 -32.36 6.67 -26.17
C GLY A 70 -31.37 5.87 -25.33
N ASP A 71 -30.16 5.67 -25.87
CA ASP A 71 -29.07 5.04 -25.13
C ASP A 71 -28.18 6.12 -24.50
N TYR A 72 -28.56 6.57 -23.31
CA TYR A 72 -27.83 7.56 -22.51
C TYR A 72 -27.28 6.91 -21.24
N ARG A 73 -25.96 6.70 -21.23
CA ARG A 73 -25.25 5.95 -20.18
C ARG A 73 -24.24 6.86 -19.51
N HIS A 74 -24.17 6.78 -18.20
CA HIS A 74 -23.19 7.51 -17.40
C HIS A 74 -22.26 6.53 -16.71
N ARG A 75 -20.98 6.85 -16.73
CA ARG A 75 -19.94 6.20 -15.93
C ARG A 75 -19.17 7.28 -15.22
N SER A 76 -18.69 6.98 -14.02
CA SER A 76 -17.88 7.93 -13.28
C SER A 76 -16.53 7.33 -12.96
N PHE A 77 -15.52 8.17 -12.79
CA PHE A 77 -14.20 7.79 -12.29
C PHE A 77 -13.97 8.50 -10.97
N ILE A 78 -13.25 7.83 -10.07
CA ILE A 78 -12.88 8.39 -8.77
C ILE A 78 -11.50 7.87 -8.39
N ARG A 79 -10.64 8.76 -7.91
CA ARG A 79 -9.27 8.45 -7.49
C ARG A 79 -8.99 9.07 -6.14
N PHE A 80 -8.22 8.37 -5.32
CA PHE A 80 -7.84 8.80 -3.98
C PHE A 80 -6.31 8.95 -3.91
N ASP A 81 -5.86 9.94 -3.14
CA ASP A 81 -4.46 10.02 -2.75
C ASP A 81 -4.25 9.16 -1.50
N LEU A 82 -3.27 8.25 -1.57
CA LEU A 82 -2.96 7.30 -0.51
C LEU A 82 -1.71 7.71 0.29
N SER A 83 -1.12 8.87 -0.01
CA SER A 83 0.15 9.35 0.56
C SER A 83 0.18 9.42 2.10
N SER A 84 -0.97 9.52 2.75
CA SER A 84 -1.08 9.52 4.22
C SER A 84 -0.97 8.13 4.86
N ILE A 85 -1.01 7.05 4.08
CA ILE A 85 -0.80 5.68 4.57
C ILE A 85 0.71 5.43 4.59
N PRO A 86 1.30 4.99 5.73
CA PRO A 86 2.72 4.72 5.82
C PRO A 86 3.20 3.72 4.76
N CYS A 87 4.34 3.99 4.14
CA CYS A 87 4.97 3.06 3.21
C CYS A 87 5.23 1.70 3.88
N GLY A 88 5.15 0.60 3.12
CA GLY A 88 5.29 -0.75 3.66
C GLY A 88 4.06 -1.26 4.44
N SER A 89 2.99 -0.46 4.56
CA SER A 89 1.76 -0.93 5.20
C SER A 89 1.09 -2.06 4.42
N ARG A 90 0.55 -3.02 5.16
CA ARG A 90 -0.31 -4.08 4.60
C ARG A 90 -1.77 -3.67 4.72
N VAL A 91 -2.45 -3.50 3.59
CA VAL A 91 -3.88 -3.22 3.55
C VAL A 91 -4.66 -4.46 4.03
N VAL A 92 -5.58 -4.27 4.97
CA VAL A 92 -6.43 -5.34 5.51
C VAL A 92 -7.92 -5.06 5.34
N GLY A 93 -8.30 -3.84 4.96
CA GLY A 93 -9.67 -3.54 4.61
C GLY A 93 -9.83 -2.23 3.86
N VAL A 94 -10.78 -2.20 2.94
CA VAL A 94 -11.10 -1.02 2.13
C VAL A 94 -12.62 -0.87 2.07
N THR A 95 -13.15 0.31 2.40
CA THR A 95 -14.58 0.60 2.28
C THR A 95 -14.76 1.94 1.58
N LEU A 96 -15.40 1.93 0.40
CA LEU A 96 -15.81 3.15 -0.28
C LEU A 96 -17.27 3.46 0.06
N SER A 97 -17.58 4.71 0.37
CA SER A 97 -18.95 5.14 0.60
C SER A 97 -19.23 6.52 -0.01
N ILE A 98 -20.39 6.63 -0.66
CA ILE A 98 -20.81 7.82 -1.40
C ILE A 98 -22.30 8.08 -1.14
N ALA A 99 -22.68 9.31 -0.82
CA ALA A 99 -24.08 9.67 -0.61
C ALA A 99 -24.87 9.74 -1.92
N VAL A 100 -26.09 9.19 -1.93
CA VAL A 100 -27.00 9.28 -3.08
C VAL A 100 -27.81 10.57 -2.96
N ALA A 101 -27.62 11.47 -3.93
CA ALA A 101 -28.32 12.75 -3.99
C ALA A 101 -29.70 12.62 -4.65
N ASN A 102 -29.82 11.74 -5.65
CA ASN A 102 -31.06 11.54 -6.39
C ASN A 102 -31.08 10.19 -7.11
N ALA A 103 -32.27 9.60 -7.22
CA ALA A 103 -32.54 8.40 -7.99
C ALA A 103 -34.00 8.40 -8.48
N GLN A 104 -34.27 7.67 -9.55
CA GLN A 104 -35.66 7.46 -9.99
C GLN A 104 -36.38 6.54 -9.00
N SER A 105 -37.37 7.06 -8.28
CA SER A 105 -38.08 6.33 -7.21
C SER A 105 -38.84 5.09 -7.68
N ALA A 106 -39.26 5.06 -8.94
CA ALA A 106 -39.96 3.92 -9.53
C ALA A 106 -39.02 2.77 -9.96
N VAL A 107 -37.71 2.97 -9.94
CA VAL A 107 -36.71 1.96 -10.29
C VAL A 107 -36.10 1.42 -8.99
N PRO A 108 -36.10 0.10 -8.75
CA PRO A 108 -35.52 -0.47 -7.54
C PRO A 108 -34.02 -0.19 -7.45
N GLU A 109 -33.43 -0.54 -6.31
CA GLU A 109 -31.97 -0.50 -6.14
C GLU A 109 -31.30 -1.32 -7.26
N THR A 110 -30.34 -0.69 -7.94
CA THR A 110 -29.60 -1.31 -9.04
C THR A 110 -28.13 -1.39 -8.69
N GLN A 111 -27.46 -2.42 -9.22
CA GLN A 111 -26.07 -2.65 -8.91
C GLN A 111 -25.18 -1.55 -9.51
N ILE A 112 -24.24 -1.05 -8.70
CA ILE A 112 -23.09 -0.27 -9.16
C ILE A 112 -21.82 -1.05 -8.81
N ALA A 113 -21.01 -1.31 -9.82
CA ALA A 113 -19.73 -1.99 -9.70
C ALA A 113 -18.55 -1.01 -9.77
N LEU A 114 -17.52 -1.28 -8.97
CA LEU A 114 -16.22 -0.64 -9.04
C LEU A 114 -15.30 -1.50 -9.90
N HIS A 115 -14.78 -0.93 -10.98
CA HIS A 115 -13.77 -1.55 -11.82
C HIS A 115 -12.48 -0.75 -11.72
N ARG A 116 -11.33 -1.40 -11.50
CA ARG A 116 -10.04 -0.70 -11.49
C ARG A 116 -9.79 -0.03 -12.86
N ALA A 117 -9.50 1.27 -12.87
CA ALA A 117 -9.11 1.97 -14.07
C ALA A 117 -7.70 1.52 -14.51
N LEU A 118 -7.50 1.33 -15.81
CA LEU A 118 -6.26 0.80 -16.39
C LEU A 118 -5.40 1.88 -17.05
N ALA A 119 -5.95 3.08 -17.24
CA ALA A 119 -5.24 4.21 -17.82
C ALA A 119 -5.54 5.48 -17.02
N ALA A 120 -4.56 6.38 -16.98
CA ALA A 120 -4.76 7.71 -16.44
C ALA A 120 -5.86 8.45 -17.23
N TRP A 121 -6.68 9.20 -16.52
CA TRP A 121 -7.76 10.00 -17.05
C TRP A 121 -7.69 11.40 -16.43
N GLY A 122 -8.23 12.38 -17.15
CA GLY A 122 -8.19 13.77 -16.72
C GLY A 122 -9.50 14.24 -16.09
N GLU A 123 -9.36 15.01 -15.02
CA GLU A 123 -10.43 15.78 -14.39
C GLU A 123 -10.32 17.22 -14.90
N GLY A 124 -11.27 17.63 -15.75
CA GLY A 124 -11.28 18.97 -16.32
C GLY A 124 -12.28 19.90 -15.63
N PRO A 125 -12.34 21.17 -16.08
CA PRO A 125 -13.17 22.21 -15.48
C PRO A 125 -14.67 22.08 -15.81
N SER A 126 -15.05 21.20 -16.73
CA SER A 126 -16.45 20.99 -17.12
C SER A 126 -17.33 20.72 -15.90
N SER A 127 -18.41 21.48 -15.75
CA SER A 127 -19.34 21.36 -14.63
C SER A 127 -20.78 21.25 -15.11
N SER A 128 -21.38 20.08 -14.91
CA SER A 128 -22.79 19.83 -15.25
C SER A 128 -23.66 19.87 -13.99
N PHE A 129 -24.71 20.71 -14.00
CA PHE A 129 -25.70 20.78 -12.90
C PHE A 129 -26.54 19.50 -12.73
N GLY A 130 -26.61 18.67 -13.76
CA GLY A 130 -27.43 17.46 -13.79
C GLY A 130 -26.83 16.33 -14.61
N GLY A 131 -27.62 15.28 -14.85
CA GLY A 131 -27.18 14.11 -15.62
C GLY A 131 -27.13 14.33 -17.14
N GLN A 132 -26.96 15.57 -17.62
CA GLN A 132 -26.88 15.82 -19.06
C GLN A 132 -25.45 15.89 -19.59
N GLY A 133 -24.49 16.22 -18.74
CA GLY A 133 -23.12 16.55 -19.15
C GLY A 133 -23.05 17.91 -19.84
N VAL A 134 -21.84 18.44 -19.95
CA VAL A 134 -21.53 19.65 -20.74
C VAL A 134 -20.41 19.32 -21.74
N PRO A 135 -20.24 20.09 -22.84
CA PRO A 135 -19.13 19.90 -23.76
C PRO A 135 -17.79 19.86 -23.01
N SER A 136 -16.95 18.88 -23.35
CA SER A 136 -15.66 18.68 -22.69
C SER A 136 -14.73 19.86 -22.93
N GLU A 137 -14.06 20.30 -21.88
CA GLU A 137 -13.02 21.30 -21.90
C GLU A 137 -11.64 20.62 -21.88
N THR A 138 -10.57 21.39 -22.06
CA THR A 138 -9.22 20.82 -22.07
C THR A 138 -8.90 20.15 -20.73
N GLY A 139 -8.41 18.92 -20.79
CA GLY A 139 -8.13 18.05 -19.64
C GLY A 139 -9.25 17.06 -19.32
N ASP A 140 -10.48 17.26 -19.80
CA ASP A 140 -11.62 16.40 -19.43
C ASP A 140 -11.53 14.97 -19.98
N ALA A 141 -11.89 13.98 -19.17
CA ALA A 141 -12.30 12.69 -19.68
C ALA A 141 -13.74 12.77 -20.21
N ASN A 142 -13.99 12.15 -21.36
CA ASN A 142 -15.32 11.95 -21.93
C ASN A 142 -15.46 10.50 -22.43
N TRP A 143 -16.55 10.18 -23.13
CA TRP A 143 -16.80 8.81 -23.55
C TRP A 143 -15.75 8.26 -24.54
N TYR A 144 -15.09 9.10 -25.31
CA TYR A 144 -14.16 8.67 -26.36
C TYR A 144 -12.70 9.00 -26.03
N GLU A 145 -12.49 10.03 -25.22
CA GLU A 145 -11.17 10.53 -24.84
C GLU A 145 -10.97 10.44 -23.33
N ARG A 146 -9.82 9.92 -22.89
CA ARG A 146 -9.41 9.94 -21.48
C ARG A 146 -8.84 11.28 -21.04
N SER A 147 -8.45 12.12 -22.01
CA SER A 147 -8.08 13.51 -21.78
C SER A 147 -8.33 14.30 -23.06
N HIS A 148 -9.28 15.22 -22.99
CA HIS A 148 -9.68 16.07 -24.10
C HIS A 148 -8.68 17.22 -24.28
N PRO A 149 -8.35 17.62 -25.52
CA PRO A 149 -8.65 16.93 -26.78
C PRO A 149 -7.62 15.83 -27.10
N GLY A 150 -8.07 14.79 -27.81
CA GLY A 150 -7.20 13.94 -28.63
C GLY A 150 -6.53 12.74 -27.95
N VAL A 151 -6.60 12.59 -26.62
CA VAL A 151 -6.07 11.38 -25.96
C VAL A 151 -7.20 10.35 -25.80
N LEU A 152 -7.23 9.37 -26.69
CA LEU A 152 -8.30 8.37 -26.76
C LEU A 152 -8.23 7.32 -25.63
N TRP A 153 -9.40 6.76 -25.30
CA TRP A 153 -9.48 5.44 -24.66
C TRP A 153 -9.12 4.33 -25.65
N THR A 154 -8.66 3.18 -25.16
CA THR A 154 -8.52 1.97 -25.99
C THR A 154 -9.89 1.46 -26.40
N THR A 155 -10.84 1.42 -25.46
CA THR A 155 -12.26 1.14 -25.73
C THR A 155 -13.13 2.31 -25.27
N PRO A 156 -14.04 2.83 -26.12
CA PRO A 156 -14.95 3.89 -25.71
C PRO A 156 -15.72 3.54 -24.44
N GLY A 157 -15.84 4.53 -23.55
CA GLY A 157 -16.46 4.40 -22.23
C GLY A 157 -15.50 4.02 -21.12
N GLY A 158 -14.18 4.04 -21.37
CA GLY A 158 -13.15 3.86 -20.34
C GLY A 158 -12.34 2.58 -20.50
N ASP A 159 -11.06 2.65 -20.12
CA ASP A 159 -10.18 1.49 -19.99
C ASP A 159 -10.20 1.01 -18.53
N PHE A 160 -10.79 -0.16 -18.28
CA PHE A 160 -10.99 -0.71 -16.94
C PHE A 160 -10.86 -2.24 -16.91
N ALA A 161 -10.53 -2.78 -15.72
CA ALA A 161 -10.45 -4.21 -15.51
C ALA A 161 -11.85 -4.87 -15.66
N PRO A 162 -11.99 -5.93 -16.47
CA PRO A 162 -13.31 -6.52 -16.74
C PRO A 162 -13.96 -7.14 -15.50
N VAL A 163 -13.15 -7.66 -14.57
CA VAL A 163 -13.62 -8.15 -13.27
C VAL A 163 -13.77 -6.95 -12.32
N ALA A 164 -14.95 -6.81 -11.72
CA ALA A 164 -15.20 -5.77 -10.73
C ALA A 164 -14.45 -6.07 -9.42
N SER A 165 -13.87 -5.04 -8.83
CA SER A 165 -13.22 -5.11 -7.51
C SER A 165 -14.26 -5.26 -6.40
N ALA A 166 -15.41 -4.60 -6.55
CA ALA A 166 -16.58 -4.77 -5.70
C ALA A 166 -17.84 -4.34 -6.43
N SER A 167 -19.00 -4.80 -5.96
CA SER A 167 -20.30 -4.34 -6.44
C SER A 167 -21.31 -4.37 -5.30
N THR A 168 -22.27 -3.46 -5.34
CA THR A 168 -23.37 -3.41 -4.38
C THR A 168 -24.61 -2.81 -5.04
N ASN A 169 -25.78 -3.04 -4.46
CA ASN A 169 -26.99 -2.36 -4.88
C ASN A 169 -26.98 -0.92 -4.32
N ALA A 170 -27.20 0.04 -5.21
CA ALA A 170 -27.23 1.44 -4.83
C ALA A 170 -28.63 1.83 -4.31
N PRO A 171 -28.75 2.23 -3.03
CA PRO A 171 -30.03 2.56 -2.43
C PRO A 171 -30.65 3.83 -3.04
N LEU A 172 -31.86 4.14 -2.58
CA LEU A 172 -32.52 5.41 -2.86
C LEU A 172 -32.01 6.51 -1.90
N PRO A 173 -32.08 7.80 -2.29
CA PRO A 173 -31.78 8.90 -1.37
C PRO A 173 -32.71 8.85 -0.14
N PRO A 174 -32.24 9.25 1.06
CA PRO A 174 -30.96 9.94 1.33
C PRO A 174 -29.81 9.01 1.75
N GLU A 175 -29.86 7.71 1.40
CA GLU A 175 -28.87 6.74 1.85
C GLU A 175 -27.52 6.85 1.11
N ARG A 176 -26.51 6.14 1.62
CA ARG A 176 -25.18 6.04 0.99
C ARG A 176 -25.05 4.68 0.29
N VAL A 177 -24.46 4.69 -0.90
CA VAL A 177 -23.91 3.46 -1.49
C VAL A 177 -22.64 3.11 -0.71
N VAL A 178 -22.52 1.85 -0.27
CA VAL A 178 -21.35 1.36 0.48
C VAL A 178 -20.81 0.10 -0.19
N TRP A 179 -19.60 0.19 -0.72
CA TRP A 179 -18.85 -0.99 -1.17
C TRP A 179 -18.00 -1.50 0.00
N SER A 180 -18.42 -2.62 0.57
CA SER A 180 -17.68 -3.30 1.62
C SER A 180 -16.38 -3.90 1.08
N SER A 181 -15.42 -4.12 1.98
CA SER A 181 -14.12 -4.68 1.64
C SER A 181 -14.22 -6.04 0.98
N THR A 182 -13.53 -6.18 -0.14
CA THR A 182 -13.32 -7.44 -0.86
C THR A 182 -11.83 -7.69 -1.02
N PRO A 183 -11.39 -8.94 -1.29
CA PRO A 183 -9.99 -9.22 -1.60
C PRO A 183 -9.47 -8.40 -2.79
N ALA A 184 -10.31 -8.15 -3.80
CA ALA A 184 -9.93 -7.39 -4.99
C ALA A 184 -9.76 -5.88 -4.68
N LEU A 185 -10.62 -5.27 -3.85
CA LEU A 185 -10.41 -3.88 -3.40
C LEU A 185 -9.13 -3.73 -2.57
N VAL A 186 -8.87 -4.70 -1.68
CA VAL A 186 -7.63 -4.72 -0.90
C VAL A 186 -6.41 -4.85 -1.82
N ALA A 187 -6.47 -5.73 -2.82
CA ALA A 187 -5.39 -5.91 -3.80
C ALA A 187 -5.15 -4.64 -4.64
N ASP A 188 -6.20 -3.95 -5.07
CA ASP A 188 -6.07 -2.69 -5.82
C ASP A 188 -5.35 -1.63 -4.99
N VAL A 189 -5.80 -1.37 -3.75
CA VAL A 189 -5.17 -0.36 -2.88
C VAL A 189 -3.76 -0.77 -2.48
N GLN A 190 -3.51 -2.06 -2.23
CA GLN A 190 -2.16 -2.55 -1.96
C GLN A 190 -1.21 -2.31 -3.14
N ALA A 191 -1.67 -2.58 -4.37
CA ALA A 191 -0.88 -2.32 -5.58
C ALA A 191 -0.58 -0.83 -5.76
N TRP A 192 -1.52 0.05 -5.44
CA TRP A 192 -1.34 1.50 -5.50
C TRP A 192 -0.39 2.04 -4.44
N LEU A 193 -0.32 1.43 -3.26
CA LEU A 193 0.69 1.77 -2.26
C LEU A 193 2.10 1.34 -2.69
N ILE A 194 2.24 0.17 -3.34
CA ILE A 194 3.54 -0.34 -3.81
C ILE A 194 4.00 0.44 -5.05
N GLN A 195 3.08 0.78 -5.95
CA GLN A 195 3.38 1.51 -7.19
C GLN A 195 2.37 2.67 -7.37
N PRO A 196 2.62 3.84 -6.75
CA PRO A 196 1.71 4.99 -6.86
C PRO A 196 1.44 5.43 -8.31
N ALA A 197 2.39 5.19 -9.22
CA ALA A 197 2.26 5.53 -10.65
C ALA A 197 1.14 4.77 -11.38
N VAL A 198 0.66 3.63 -10.84
CA VAL A 198 -0.47 2.88 -11.42
C VAL A 198 -1.80 3.17 -10.72
N ASN A 199 -1.83 4.11 -9.78
CA ASN A 199 -3.07 4.55 -9.13
C ASN A 199 -3.87 5.47 -10.06
N PHE A 200 -4.78 4.86 -10.81
CA PHE A 200 -5.77 5.58 -11.63
C PHE A 200 -7.17 5.56 -10.99
N GLY A 201 -7.32 4.98 -9.80
CA GLY A 201 -8.59 4.86 -9.12
C GLY A 201 -9.54 3.82 -9.73
N TRP A 202 -10.85 4.00 -9.49
CA TRP A 202 -11.91 3.11 -9.96
C TRP A 202 -12.87 3.83 -10.90
N MET A 203 -13.40 3.08 -11.86
CA MET A 203 -14.59 3.43 -12.63
C MET A 203 -15.83 2.84 -11.96
N LEU A 204 -16.83 3.68 -11.70
CA LEU A 204 -18.16 3.30 -11.27
C LEU A 204 -19.02 3.01 -12.50
N LYS A 205 -19.49 1.78 -12.60
CA LYS A 205 -20.39 1.33 -13.67
C LYS A 205 -21.69 0.81 -13.07
N GLY A 206 -22.78 1.54 -13.33
CA GLY A 206 -24.13 1.12 -12.95
C GLY A 206 -24.76 0.17 -13.96
N ASP A 207 -26.02 -0.20 -13.70
CA ASP A 207 -26.86 -0.86 -14.68
C ASP A 207 -27.09 0.06 -15.90
N GLU A 208 -26.59 -0.36 -17.06
CA GLU A 208 -26.70 0.39 -18.33
C GLU A 208 -27.82 -0.16 -19.23
N GLN A 209 -28.67 -1.06 -18.73
CA GLN A 209 -29.76 -1.68 -19.47
C GLN A 209 -31.11 -1.09 -19.08
N THR A 210 -31.39 -1.04 -17.77
CA THR A 210 -32.66 -0.57 -17.22
C THR A 210 -32.80 0.95 -17.34
N MET A 211 -33.89 1.43 -17.95
CA MET A 211 -34.17 2.87 -18.02
C MET A 211 -34.41 3.46 -16.63
N GLY A 212 -33.76 4.58 -16.34
CA GLY A 212 -33.87 5.26 -15.04
C GLY A 212 -33.05 4.62 -13.91
N SER A 213 -32.17 3.66 -14.21
CA SER A 213 -31.26 3.09 -13.23
C SER A 213 -30.20 4.08 -12.74
N THR A 214 -29.95 5.18 -13.47
CA THR A 214 -28.94 6.17 -13.07
C THR A 214 -29.11 6.60 -11.62
N ARG A 215 -28.01 6.55 -10.88
CA ARG A 215 -27.88 7.18 -9.57
C ARG A 215 -27.07 8.46 -9.70
N ARG A 216 -27.60 9.56 -9.15
CA ARG A 216 -26.85 10.79 -8.89
C ARG A 216 -26.25 10.66 -7.49
N MET A 217 -24.94 10.68 -7.43
CA MET A 217 -24.18 10.58 -6.19
C MET A 217 -23.37 11.87 -6.01
N HIS A 218 -23.10 12.26 -4.77
CA HIS A 218 -22.31 13.46 -4.49
C HIS A 218 -20.86 13.28 -4.92
N SER A 219 -20.27 14.30 -5.56
CA SER A 219 -18.84 14.35 -5.89
C SER A 219 -18.02 14.95 -4.74
N ARG A 220 -16.71 15.08 -4.93
CA ARG A 220 -15.85 15.82 -3.99
C ARG A 220 -16.16 17.33 -3.94
N GLU A 221 -16.78 17.90 -4.96
CA GLU A 221 -17.24 19.30 -5.01
C GLU A 221 -18.54 19.55 -4.25
N ALA A 222 -19.20 18.51 -3.72
CA ALA A 222 -20.45 18.69 -2.97
C ALA A 222 -20.31 19.76 -1.87
N ALA A 223 -21.32 20.63 -1.76
CA ALA A 223 -21.30 21.78 -0.86
C ALA A 223 -21.15 21.38 0.61
N LEU A 224 -21.85 20.31 1.04
CA LEU A 224 -21.74 19.76 2.38
C LEU A 224 -20.64 18.71 2.45
N GLN A 225 -19.72 18.86 3.40
CA GLN A 225 -18.60 17.93 3.57
C GLN A 225 -19.06 16.52 3.98
N SER A 226 -20.19 16.39 4.68
CA SER A 226 -20.79 15.09 5.05
C SER A 226 -21.23 14.25 3.86
N ASP A 227 -21.55 14.91 2.75
CA ASP A 227 -22.12 14.26 1.57
C ASP A 227 -21.04 13.76 0.62
N ARG A 228 -19.82 14.30 0.74
CA ARG A 228 -18.68 13.96 -0.11
C ARG A 228 -18.31 12.47 0.00
N PRO A 229 -17.80 11.86 -1.10
CA PRO A 229 -17.27 10.51 -1.07
C PRO A 229 -16.17 10.34 -0.01
N THR A 230 -16.07 9.14 0.55
CA THR A 230 -15.03 8.79 1.52
C THR A 230 -14.51 7.38 1.26
N LEU A 231 -13.19 7.22 1.24
CA LEU A 231 -12.53 5.91 1.25
C LEU A 231 -11.93 5.64 2.62
N ARG A 232 -12.43 4.63 3.33
CA ARG A 232 -11.80 4.14 4.56
C ARG A 232 -10.83 3.01 4.23
N VAL A 233 -9.59 3.14 4.67
CA VAL A 233 -8.57 2.11 4.51
C VAL A 233 -8.07 1.70 5.89
N ARG A 234 -8.24 0.41 6.20
CA ARG A 234 -7.64 -0.25 7.36
C ARG A 234 -6.38 -0.95 6.91
N PHE A 235 -5.30 -0.71 7.64
CA PHE A 235 -3.99 -1.26 7.32
C PHE A 235 -3.26 -1.65 8.59
N ILE A 236 -2.28 -2.52 8.43
CA ILE A 236 -1.29 -2.79 9.46
C ILE A 236 -0.05 -2.05 9.01
N ALA A 237 0.31 -0.99 9.75
CA ALA A 237 1.55 -0.29 9.52
C ALA A 237 2.71 -1.28 9.69
N PRO A 238 3.83 -1.12 8.97
CA PRO A 238 5.05 -1.77 9.41
C PRO A 238 5.23 -1.35 10.87
N GLY A 239 5.38 -2.33 11.78
CA GLY A 239 5.70 -1.98 13.16
C GLY A 239 6.96 -1.11 13.14
N GLU A 240 7.08 -0.14 14.05
CA GLU A 240 8.30 0.65 14.27
C GLU A 240 9.56 -0.22 14.56
N GLY A 241 9.45 -1.56 14.47
CA GLY A 241 10.53 -2.52 14.70
C GLY A 241 10.84 -3.45 13.52
N CYS A 242 10.42 -3.15 12.30
CA CYS A 242 10.94 -3.85 11.12
C CYS A 242 11.28 -2.86 10.00
N SER A 243 12.28 -2.00 10.25
CA SER A 243 13.26 -1.77 9.18
C SER A 243 13.81 -3.15 8.82
N PRO A 244 13.93 -3.56 7.54
CA PRO A 244 14.71 -4.75 7.20
C PRO A 244 16.13 -4.51 7.71
N ALA A 245 16.45 -5.03 8.89
CA ALA A 245 17.76 -5.01 9.57
C ALA A 245 18.65 -3.80 9.21
N ASP A 246 18.24 -2.60 9.60
CA ASP A 246 19.14 -1.44 9.59
C ASP A 246 19.57 -1.20 11.05
N ILE A 247 20.75 -1.71 11.42
CA ILE A 247 21.31 -1.62 12.78
C ILE A 247 22.18 -0.38 12.92
N ALA A 248 22.63 0.25 11.82
CA ALA A 248 23.52 1.39 11.84
C ALA A 248 23.52 2.18 10.52
N ASP A 249 23.79 3.49 10.59
CA ASP A 249 23.97 4.32 9.40
C ASP A 249 25.18 3.89 8.53
N ASP A 250 25.33 4.55 7.39
CA ASP A 250 26.40 4.37 6.40
C ASP A 250 27.83 4.66 6.93
N ALA A 251 27.95 5.08 8.19
CA ALA A 251 29.20 5.21 8.94
C ALA A 251 29.34 4.21 10.10
N GLY A 252 28.40 3.28 10.28
CA GLY A 252 28.41 2.27 11.33
C GLY A 252 27.88 2.76 12.68
N VAL A 253 27.11 3.86 12.71
CA VAL A 253 26.53 4.41 13.94
C VAL A 253 25.12 3.87 14.20
N PRO A 254 24.84 3.23 15.36
CA PRO A 254 23.52 2.67 15.64
C PRO A 254 22.39 3.71 15.66
N LEU A 255 21.33 3.47 14.89
CA LEU A 255 20.19 4.38 14.77
C LEU A 255 19.22 4.23 15.95
N VAL A 256 19.00 5.30 16.71
CA VAL A 256 17.89 5.42 17.69
C VAL A 256 16.78 6.30 17.10
N SER A 257 15.63 5.68 16.83
CA SER A 257 14.29 6.24 16.55
C SER A 257 14.03 6.98 15.22
N PRO A 258 12.85 6.79 14.59
CA PRO A 258 12.60 7.16 13.21
C PRO A 258 11.92 8.54 13.03
N SER A 259 12.40 9.29 12.05
CA SER A 259 11.67 10.37 11.35
C SER A 259 12.36 10.58 10.00
N GLY A 260 11.72 10.72 8.84
CA GLY A 260 10.33 10.81 8.44
C GLY A 260 10.31 11.01 6.92
N CYS A 261 9.17 11.44 6.38
CA CYS A 261 8.97 11.92 5.00
C CYS A 261 10.19 12.50 4.26
N SER A 262 10.24 12.25 2.94
CA SER A 262 11.07 12.92 1.92
C SER A 262 12.60 12.91 2.09
N SER A 263 13.19 11.73 2.02
CA SER A 263 14.25 11.38 1.05
C SER A 263 14.63 9.92 1.29
N ILE A 264 14.61 9.08 0.26
CA ILE A 264 15.18 7.74 0.34
C ILE A 264 16.58 7.86 -0.29
N PRO A 265 17.68 7.88 0.48
CA PRO A 265 19.00 7.64 -0.09
C PRO A 265 19.05 6.19 -0.60
N VAL A 266 19.91 5.95 -1.57
CA VAL A 266 20.01 4.72 -2.35
C VAL A 266 20.09 3.50 -1.43
N ASN A 267 19.15 2.56 -1.61
CA ASN A 267 19.19 1.22 -1.03
C ASN A 267 20.47 0.48 -1.47
N THR A 268 21.33 0.13 -0.53
CA THR A 268 22.48 -0.78 -0.77
C THR A 268 22.47 -2.04 0.11
N GLY A 269 21.29 -2.47 0.57
CA GLY A 269 21.14 -3.73 1.32
C GLY A 269 22.02 -3.84 2.58
N VAL A 270 22.10 -5.07 3.10
CA VAL A 270 23.04 -5.46 4.16
C VAL A 270 24.43 -5.49 3.55
N ASN A 271 25.37 -4.72 4.10
CA ASN A 271 26.76 -4.70 3.68
C ASN A 271 27.68 -5.36 4.74
N GLU A 272 28.95 -5.50 4.42
CA GLU A 272 29.97 -6.12 5.26
C GLU A 272 30.09 -5.48 6.67
N GLY A 273 29.84 -4.18 6.79
CA GLY A 273 29.81 -3.48 8.07
C GLY A 273 28.68 -3.95 8.99
N ASP A 274 27.52 -4.28 8.44
CA ASP A 274 26.36 -4.78 9.19
C ASP A 274 26.63 -6.17 9.79
N TYR A 275 27.31 -7.03 9.03
CA TYR A 275 27.74 -8.35 9.50
C TYR A 275 28.82 -8.22 10.58
N ASN A 276 29.81 -7.36 10.40
CA ASN A 276 30.88 -7.15 11.38
C ASN A 276 30.34 -6.60 12.71
N ALA A 277 29.35 -5.71 12.67
CA ALA A 277 28.66 -5.22 13.87
C ALA A 277 27.84 -6.32 14.57
N PHE A 278 27.14 -7.16 13.80
CA PHE A 278 26.37 -8.29 14.32
C PHE A 278 27.26 -9.34 15.01
N PHE A 279 28.40 -9.68 14.41
CA PHE A 279 29.33 -10.67 14.96
C PHE A 279 30.21 -10.14 16.10
N ALA A 280 30.41 -8.82 16.17
CA ALA A 280 31.14 -8.17 17.26
C ALA A 280 30.28 -7.95 18.52
N ALA A 281 28.96 -7.91 18.38
CA ALA A 281 28.04 -7.73 19.51
C ALA A 281 27.94 -9.01 20.37
N ASP A 282 28.33 -8.90 21.64
CA ASP A 282 28.07 -9.86 22.72
C ASP A 282 28.44 -11.33 22.49
N GLY A 283 29.62 -11.58 21.91
CA GLY A 283 30.27 -12.89 22.05
C GLY A 283 29.54 -14.02 21.33
N PHE A 284 28.92 -13.73 20.19
CA PHE A 284 28.31 -14.71 19.29
C PHE A 284 29.18 -15.96 19.07
N PHE A 285 30.49 -15.78 18.88
CA PHE A 285 31.45 -16.89 18.75
C PHE A 285 32.01 -17.43 20.07
N LEU A 286 31.90 -16.69 21.18
CA LEU A 286 32.23 -17.17 22.53
C LEU A 286 31.21 -18.20 23.02
N GLN A 287 29.93 -18.03 22.67
CA GLN A 287 28.88 -19.02 22.93
C GLN A 287 29.02 -20.29 22.07
N ALA A 288 29.68 -20.20 20.92
CA ALA A 288 30.00 -21.34 20.05
C ALA A 288 31.26 -22.12 20.48
N GLY A 289 31.95 -21.71 21.57
CA GLY A 289 33.09 -22.43 22.13
C GLY A 289 34.43 -22.18 21.42
N ILE A 290 34.54 -21.14 20.59
CA ILE A 290 35.79 -20.77 19.92
C ILE A 290 36.58 -19.87 20.86
N GLY A 291 37.75 -20.35 21.31
CA GLY A 291 38.50 -19.76 22.42
C GLY A 291 38.93 -18.30 22.21
N ALA A 292 38.70 -17.49 23.23
CA ALA A 292 39.01 -16.05 23.33
C ALA A 292 40.49 -15.65 23.14
N GLY A 293 41.40 -16.60 22.90
CA GLY A 293 42.83 -16.35 22.70
C GLY A 293 43.26 -16.13 21.25
N ALA A 294 42.35 -16.29 20.28
CA ALA A 294 42.68 -16.26 18.85
C ALA A 294 42.03 -15.14 18.03
N ILE A 295 41.13 -14.35 18.61
CA ILE A 295 40.41 -13.27 17.90
C ILE A 295 40.58 -11.95 18.65
N GLY A 296 41.81 -11.45 18.64
CA GLY A 296 42.06 -10.04 18.87
C GLY A 296 41.80 -9.30 17.56
N LEU A 297 40.82 -8.39 17.59
CA LEU A 297 40.42 -7.48 16.51
C LEU A 297 39.61 -8.16 15.39
N HIS A 298 38.35 -7.73 15.27
CA HIS A 298 37.46 -7.76 14.09
C HIS A 298 37.63 -8.96 13.14
N CYS A 299 36.67 -9.89 13.15
CA CYS A 299 36.54 -10.86 12.06
C CYS A 299 36.08 -10.10 10.81
N ASP A 300 37.01 -9.88 9.88
CA ASP A 300 36.79 -9.20 8.60
C ASP A 300 36.32 -10.22 7.54
N ILE A 301 35.54 -9.81 6.53
CA ILE A 301 35.11 -10.72 5.46
C ILE A 301 36.29 -10.93 4.52
N ALA A 302 36.59 -12.20 4.26
CA ALA A 302 37.63 -12.60 3.32
C ALA A 302 37.05 -13.37 2.13
N ASP A 303 37.71 -13.25 0.97
CA ASP A 303 37.47 -14.12 -0.17
C ASP A 303 37.77 -15.60 0.16
N ASP A 304 37.44 -16.51 -0.76
CA ASP A 304 37.70 -17.95 -0.61
C ASP A 304 39.20 -18.31 -0.41
N ALA A 305 40.10 -17.35 -0.60
CA ALA A 305 41.53 -17.48 -0.38
C ALA A 305 42.01 -16.80 0.92
N GLY A 306 41.12 -16.25 1.75
CA GLY A 306 41.45 -15.60 3.02
C GLY A 306 41.92 -14.14 2.90
N ASN A 307 41.69 -13.50 1.75
CA ASN A 307 42.04 -12.10 1.53
C ASN A 307 40.85 -11.17 1.87
N PRO A 308 41.05 -10.11 2.66
CA PRO A 308 40.01 -9.12 2.96
C PRO A 308 39.40 -8.46 1.71
N LEU A 309 38.08 -8.22 1.72
CA LEU A 309 37.40 -7.48 0.65
C LEU A 309 37.47 -5.95 0.85
N PRO A 310 37.33 -5.12 -0.22
CA PRO A 310 37.30 -3.66 -0.09
C PRO A 310 36.11 -3.16 0.76
N PRO A 311 36.26 -2.09 1.58
CA PRO A 311 37.23 -1.00 1.43
C PRO A 311 38.57 -1.22 2.15
N PHE A 312 38.75 -2.34 2.86
CA PHE A 312 39.95 -2.63 3.64
C PHE A 312 41.14 -3.18 2.83
N ASN A 313 40.99 -3.30 1.51
CA ASN A 313 42.08 -3.65 0.59
C ASN A 313 43.17 -2.55 0.47
N SER A 314 43.18 -1.57 1.36
CA SER A 314 44.22 -0.55 1.51
C SER A 314 45.38 -1.07 2.40
N GLY A 315 46.05 -2.12 1.93
CA GLY A 315 47.43 -2.46 2.29
C GLY A 315 47.72 -2.83 3.75
N GLY A 316 48.02 -4.10 3.98
CA GLY A 316 48.90 -4.52 5.09
C GLY A 316 48.30 -5.44 6.15
N LEU A 317 47.06 -5.91 6.01
CA LEU A 317 46.52 -6.95 6.88
C LEU A 317 46.85 -8.32 6.27
N GLY A 318 47.58 -9.16 7.02
CA GLY A 318 47.92 -10.52 6.58
C GLY A 318 46.68 -11.39 6.39
N ALA A 319 46.82 -12.51 5.68
CA ALA A 319 45.75 -13.46 5.43
C ALA A 319 44.96 -13.78 6.72
N ASN A 320 43.68 -13.43 6.70
CA ASN A 320 42.72 -13.59 7.77
C ASN A 320 42.03 -14.94 7.57
N ASN A 321 42.03 -15.82 8.57
CA ASN A 321 41.33 -17.10 8.54
C ASN A 321 39.85 -16.98 8.97
N GLY A 322 39.26 -15.83 8.69
CA GLY A 322 37.90 -15.45 9.05
C GLY A 322 36.84 -16.14 8.21
N VAL A 323 35.60 -15.74 8.44
CA VAL A 323 34.39 -16.26 7.79
C VAL A 323 34.44 -15.91 6.30
N ASN A 324 34.43 -16.91 5.42
CA ASN A 324 34.42 -16.73 3.97
C ASN A 324 33.00 -16.83 3.37
N GLU A 325 32.85 -16.55 2.08
CA GLU A 325 31.58 -16.62 1.36
C GLU A 325 30.93 -18.02 1.46
N GLY A 326 31.75 -19.09 1.48
CA GLY A 326 31.31 -20.46 1.72
C GLY A 326 30.68 -20.69 3.09
N ASP A 327 31.22 -20.07 4.14
CA ASP A 327 30.70 -20.18 5.50
C ASP A 327 29.33 -19.50 5.64
N PHE A 328 29.12 -18.37 4.95
CA PHE A 328 27.81 -17.71 4.87
C PHE A 328 26.77 -18.54 4.12
N ASN A 329 27.14 -19.11 2.97
CA ASN A 329 26.24 -19.98 2.21
C ASN A 329 25.81 -21.20 3.04
N CYS A 330 26.72 -21.74 3.86
CA CYS A 330 26.40 -22.83 4.78
C CYS A 330 25.49 -22.36 5.93
N PHE A 331 25.74 -21.19 6.52
CA PHE A 331 24.94 -20.61 7.61
C PHE A 331 23.52 -20.26 7.15
N PHE A 332 23.34 -19.51 6.06
CA PHE A 332 22.02 -19.09 5.61
C PHE A 332 21.18 -20.24 5.06
N ASN A 333 21.79 -21.23 4.42
CA ASN A 333 21.09 -22.44 3.97
C ASN A 333 20.59 -23.31 5.15
N SER A 334 21.16 -23.14 6.35
CA SER A 334 20.73 -23.84 7.57
C SER A 334 19.74 -23.06 8.43
N LEU A 335 19.70 -21.72 8.32
CA LEU A 335 18.72 -20.86 9.01
C LEU A 335 17.43 -20.65 8.21
N PHE A 336 17.53 -20.60 6.89
CA PHE A 336 16.39 -20.45 5.98
C PHE A 336 16.15 -21.77 5.26
N LEU A 337 15.49 -22.72 5.93
CA LEU A 337 14.93 -23.88 5.22
C LEU A 337 13.97 -23.40 4.13
N PRO A 338 13.87 -24.11 2.97
CA PRO A 338 12.91 -23.76 1.93
C PRO A 338 11.51 -23.82 2.53
N CYS A 339 10.75 -22.74 2.35
CA CYS A 339 9.36 -22.66 2.79
C CYS A 339 8.55 -23.87 2.30
N GLU A 340 8.04 -24.69 3.23
CA GLU A 340 6.79 -25.46 3.03
C GLU A 340 5.59 -24.60 3.44
#